data_AF-A0A2D3NTJ0-F1
#
_entry.id   AF-A0A2D3NTJ0-F1
#
_cell.length_a   1.000
_cell.length_b   1.000
_cell.length_c   1.000
_cell.angle_alpha   90.00
_cell.angle_beta   90.00
_cell.angle_gamma   90.00
#
_symmetry.space_group_name_H-M   'P 1'
#
loop_
_entity.id
_entity.type
_entity.pdbx_description
1 polymer ?
#
loop_
_entity_poly.entity_id
_entity_poly.type
_entity_poly.pdbx_seq_one_letter_code
_entity_poly.pdbx_strand_id
1 'polypeptide(L)'
;MIFLKQEVLMKLINFLEFEPLKDIMEKMKIDKDEEIEIERIEKIKIARIWKELSSLSGLDIDINETDSSEKGYIKYKEFDKLVAYIRDQKYNKDGTFFLRKFHIAYNCQILSDARKEGNASRFKIVQNKSPEFLINILSNDAQKIIKSNVKAKLDVCKYCLSTINYKNYSRVGKNEREKIWENFSFEEFLGTEFDKNEELIKSYNLDDIENDKIRLYPENWNEISHNYRNSKKWVCEECGKDCSKNKSELEVHHIDHDPSNSEFYNLKALCRTCHSKIHPHME
;
A
#
# COMPACT_ATOMS: atom_id res chain seq x y z
N MET A 1 42.96 10.24 -38.80
CA MET A 1 41.75 9.44 -39.04
C MET A 1 40.92 9.49 -37.77
N ILE A 2 40.01 10.45 -37.66
CA ILE A 2 39.14 10.63 -36.50
C ILE A 2 37.84 9.89 -36.82
N PHE A 3 37.58 8.78 -36.14
CA PHE A 3 36.30 8.09 -36.20
C PHE A 3 35.33 8.80 -35.25
N LEU A 4 34.37 9.53 -35.81
CA LEU A 4 33.18 9.99 -35.09
C LEU A 4 32.26 8.78 -34.90
N LYS A 5 32.07 8.35 -33.64
CA LYS A 5 30.96 7.47 -33.28
C LYS A 5 29.67 8.30 -33.33
N GLN A 6 28.80 8.03 -34.29
CA GLN A 6 27.41 8.47 -34.23
C GLN A 6 26.70 7.66 -33.14
N GLU A 7 26.34 8.32 -32.04
CA GLU A 7 25.32 7.82 -31.13
C GLU A 7 23.97 7.88 -31.86
N VAL A 8 23.41 6.71 -32.15
CA VAL A 8 22.05 6.59 -32.67
C VAL A 8 21.11 6.91 -31.52
N LEU A 9 20.56 8.12 -31.52
CA LEU A 9 19.49 8.52 -30.62
C LEU A 9 18.24 7.70 -31.00
N MET A 10 17.95 6.60 -30.30
CA MET A 10 16.69 5.88 -30.44
C MET A 10 15.57 6.80 -29.96
N LYS A 11 14.84 7.42 -30.90
CA LYS A 11 13.58 8.10 -30.60
C LYS A 11 12.53 7.02 -30.34
N LEU A 12 11.89 7.07 -29.18
CA LEU A 12 10.71 6.27 -28.88
C LEU A 12 9.63 6.58 -29.94
N ILE A 13 8.95 5.54 -30.42
CA ILE A 13 7.85 5.66 -31.38
C ILE A 13 6.70 6.42 -30.69
N ASN A 14 6.17 7.44 -31.37
CA ASN A 14 4.94 8.08 -30.94
C ASN A 14 3.76 7.16 -31.27
N PHE A 15 3.26 6.44 -30.27
CA PHE A 15 2.16 5.49 -30.46
C PHE A 15 0.86 6.16 -30.94
N LEU A 16 0.67 7.46 -30.66
CA LEU A 16 -0.51 8.22 -31.14
C LEU A 16 -0.50 8.41 -32.66
N GLU A 17 0.68 8.37 -33.27
CA GLU A 17 0.89 8.50 -34.73
C GLU A 17 1.23 7.14 -35.36
N PHE A 18 1.16 6.05 -34.60
CA PHE A 18 1.57 4.72 -35.06
C PHE A 18 0.44 4.03 -35.81
N GLU A 19 0.57 3.93 -37.13
CA GLU A 19 -0.47 3.39 -38.02
C GLU A 19 -1.03 2.02 -37.61
N PRO A 20 -0.21 1.04 -37.15
CA PRO A 20 -0.75 -0.23 -36.67
C PRO A 20 -1.69 -0.10 -35.47
N LEU A 21 -1.52 0.91 -34.60
CA LEU A 21 -2.48 1.18 -33.53
C LEU A 21 -3.79 1.73 -34.11
N LYS A 22 -3.71 2.66 -35.07
CA LYS A 22 -4.90 3.22 -35.74
C LYS A 22 -5.72 2.15 -36.45
N ASP A 23 -5.07 1.18 -37.10
CA ASP A 23 -5.74 0.04 -37.72
C ASP A 23 -6.44 -0.89 -36.72
N ILE A 24 -5.89 -1.03 -35.51
CA ILE A 24 -6.54 -1.77 -34.42
C ILE A 24 -7.76 -0.99 -33.90
N MET A 25 -7.63 0.32 -33.70
CA MET A 25 -8.74 1.18 -33.26
C MET A 25 -9.93 1.08 -34.21
N GLU A 26 -9.70 1.17 -35.52
CA GLU A 26 -10.76 1.01 -36.52
C GLU A 26 -11.41 -0.38 -36.47
N LYS A 27 -10.64 -1.45 -36.30
CA LYS A 27 -11.18 -2.81 -36.12
C LYS A 27 -12.04 -2.94 -34.86
N MET A 28 -11.74 -2.15 -33.83
CA MET A 28 -12.52 -2.06 -32.59
C MET A 28 -13.71 -1.08 -32.70
N LYS A 29 -13.93 -0.47 -33.89
CA LYS A 29 -14.94 0.57 -34.15
C LYS A 29 -14.73 1.85 -33.34
N ILE A 30 -13.47 2.18 -33.07
CA ILE A 30 -13.02 3.44 -32.46
C ILE A 30 -12.54 4.35 -33.59
N ASP A 31 -12.83 5.65 -33.51
CA ASP A 31 -12.39 6.62 -34.52
C ASP A 31 -10.85 6.73 -34.53
N LYS A 32 -10.23 6.68 -35.72
CA LYS A 32 -8.76 6.74 -35.88
C LYS A 32 -8.18 8.09 -35.47
N ASP A 33 -9.01 9.12 -35.48
CA ASP A 33 -8.65 10.48 -35.10
C ASP A 33 -9.11 10.83 -33.68
N GLU A 34 -9.61 9.84 -32.92
CA GLU A 34 -9.98 10.04 -31.52
C GLU A 34 -8.75 10.42 -30.69
N GLU A 35 -8.80 11.60 -30.08
CA GLU A 35 -7.71 12.13 -29.28
C GLU A 35 -7.63 11.38 -27.94
N ILE A 36 -6.53 10.67 -27.72
CA ILE A 36 -6.29 9.98 -26.45
C ILE A 36 -5.87 11.04 -25.42
N GLU A 37 -6.80 11.40 -24.54
CA GLU A 37 -6.56 12.32 -23.42
C GLU A 37 -5.65 11.66 -22.35
N ILE A 38 -4.33 11.67 -22.58
CA ILE A 38 -3.34 11.07 -21.66
C ILE A 38 -3.49 11.63 -20.24
N GLU A 39 -3.72 12.94 -20.10
CA GLU A 39 -3.90 13.59 -18.81
C GLU A 39 -5.09 13.01 -18.04
N ARG A 40 -6.19 12.71 -18.74
CA ARG A 40 -7.36 12.06 -18.14
C ARG A 40 -7.04 10.65 -17.68
N ILE A 41 -6.28 9.89 -18.47
CA ILE A 41 -5.84 8.53 -18.09
C ILE A 41 -4.97 8.56 -16.83
N GLU A 42 -4.06 9.53 -16.72
CA GLU A 42 -3.24 9.71 -15.52
C GLU A 42 -4.09 10.03 -14.30
N LYS A 43 -5.04 10.94 -14.42
CA LYS A 43 -5.96 11.29 -13.33
C LYS A 43 -6.86 10.12 -12.91
N ILE A 44 -7.28 9.26 -13.84
CA ILE A 44 -7.98 8.01 -13.52
C ILE A 44 -7.10 7.07 -12.69
N LYS A 45 -5.80 6.94 -13.04
CA LYS A 45 -4.86 6.11 -12.26
C LYS A 45 -4.70 6.64 -10.84
N ILE A 46 -4.58 7.96 -10.69
CA ILE A 46 -4.48 8.65 -9.40
C ILE A 46 -5.75 8.39 -8.57
N ALA A 47 -6.93 8.59 -9.17
CA ALA A 47 -8.22 8.35 -8.51
C ALA A 47 -8.37 6.90 -8.02
N ARG A 48 -7.93 5.90 -8.80
CA ARG A 48 -7.94 4.49 -8.37
C ARG A 48 -7.09 4.26 -7.13
N ILE A 49 -5.88 4.81 -7.09
CA ILE A 49 -4.99 4.70 -5.93
C ILE A 49 -5.64 5.31 -4.69
N TRP A 50 -6.27 6.48 -4.82
CA TRP A 50 -6.95 7.11 -3.69
C TRP A 50 -8.16 6.30 -3.20
N LYS A 51 -8.94 5.71 -4.10
CA LYS A 51 -10.07 4.85 -3.74
C LYS A 51 -9.61 3.68 -2.85
N GLU A 52 -8.46 3.10 -3.17
CA GLU A 52 -7.85 2.06 -2.35
C GLU A 52 -7.34 2.58 -1.00
N LEU A 53 -6.64 3.73 -1.00
CA LEU A 53 -6.15 4.38 0.22
C LEU A 53 -7.29 4.78 1.18
N SER A 54 -8.42 5.23 0.65
CA SER A 54 -9.58 5.67 1.42
C SER A 54 -10.49 4.53 1.91
N SER A 55 -10.23 3.30 1.45
CA SER A 55 -10.92 2.10 1.95
C SER A 55 -10.53 1.77 3.40
N LEU A 56 -11.37 1.00 4.10
CA LEU A 56 -11.08 0.58 5.49
C LEU A 56 -9.91 -0.40 5.60
N SER A 57 -9.62 -1.15 4.53
CA SER A 57 -8.45 -2.05 4.45
C SER A 57 -7.17 -1.28 4.11
N GLY A 58 -7.31 -0.14 3.45
CA GLY A 58 -6.21 0.62 2.88
C GLY A 58 -5.64 -0.01 1.63
N LEU A 59 -4.64 0.68 1.11
CA LEU A 59 -3.84 0.21 0.00
C LEU A 59 -2.68 -0.63 0.55
N ASP A 60 -2.43 -1.78 -0.05
CA ASP A 60 -1.31 -2.65 0.32
C ASP A 60 0.01 -2.09 -0.24
N ILE A 61 0.47 -1.01 0.39
CA ILE A 61 1.76 -0.39 0.14
C ILE A 61 2.62 -0.53 1.38
N ASP A 62 3.88 -0.91 1.17
CA ASP A 62 4.88 -0.89 2.21
C ASP A 62 5.18 0.57 2.61
N ILE A 63 5.25 0.86 3.91
CA ILE A 63 5.65 2.18 4.43
C ILE A 63 7.01 2.67 3.90
N ASN A 64 7.86 1.80 3.37
CA ASN A 64 9.11 2.19 2.72
C ASN A 64 8.93 2.81 1.33
N GLU A 65 7.82 2.55 0.65
CA GLU A 65 7.48 3.20 -0.62
C GLU A 65 6.90 4.61 -0.40
N THR A 66 6.75 5.03 0.86
CA THR A 66 6.29 6.37 1.21
C THR A 66 7.45 7.35 1.35
N ASP A 67 7.11 8.63 1.24
CA ASP A 67 8.00 9.77 1.39
C ASP A 67 7.57 10.66 2.56
N SER A 68 8.48 11.55 2.98
CA SER A 68 8.12 12.65 3.89
C SER A 68 7.58 13.81 3.08
N SER A 69 6.43 14.36 3.49
CA SER A 69 6.07 15.72 3.04
C SER A 69 6.94 16.78 3.71
N GLU A 70 6.85 18.03 3.23
CA GLU A 70 7.57 19.18 3.80
C GLU A 70 7.26 19.39 5.29
N LYS A 71 6.04 19.02 5.71
CA LYS A 71 5.57 19.12 7.09
C LYS A 71 5.85 17.87 7.93
N GLY A 72 6.53 16.87 7.36
CA GLY A 72 6.90 15.63 8.05
C GLY A 72 5.79 14.58 8.12
N TYR A 73 4.70 14.74 7.37
CA TYR A 73 3.65 13.72 7.26
C TYR A 73 4.08 12.58 6.34
N ILE A 74 3.39 11.45 6.46
CA ILE A 74 3.54 10.32 5.54
C ILE A 74 2.86 10.71 4.21
N LYS A 75 3.59 10.56 3.12
CA LYS A 75 3.14 10.88 1.76
C LYS A 75 3.37 9.68 0.83
N TYR A 76 2.49 9.45 -0.12
CA TYR A 76 2.68 8.47 -1.19
C TYR A 76 2.16 9.06 -2.49
N LYS A 77 3.02 9.15 -3.52
CA LYS A 77 2.72 9.85 -4.78
C LYS A 77 2.24 11.29 -4.49
N GLU A 78 1.09 11.71 -4.99
CA GLU A 78 0.53 13.03 -4.64
C GLU A 78 -0.22 13.08 -3.31
N PHE A 79 -0.50 11.93 -2.68
CA PHE A 79 -1.33 11.88 -1.47
C PHE A 79 -0.51 12.16 -0.21
N ASP A 80 -0.82 13.25 0.47
CA ASP A 80 -0.21 13.64 1.75
C ASP A 80 -1.11 13.25 2.94
N LYS A 81 -0.60 13.39 4.16
CA LYS A 81 -1.31 13.14 5.43
C LYS A 81 -1.88 11.73 5.51
N LEU A 82 -1.08 10.75 5.11
CA LEU A 82 -1.42 9.35 5.19
C LEU A 82 -1.21 8.81 6.61
N VAL A 83 -1.87 7.69 6.89
CA VAL A 83 -1.90 7.03 8.18
C VAL A 83 -1.36 5.61 8.01
N ALA A 84 -0.36 5.25 8.80
CA ALA A 84 0.23 3.93 8.83
C ALA A 84 -0.25 3.14 10.06
N TYR A 85 -0.69 1.91 9.87
CA TYR A 85 -1.16 1.04 10.96
C TYR A 85 -0.76 -0.41 10.72
N ILE A 86 -0.74 -1.22 11.78
CA ILE A 86 -0.46 -2.65 11.66
C ILE A 86 -1.80 -3.38 11.55
N ARG A 87 -2.06 -3.99 10.39
CA ARG A 87 -3.28 -4.78 10.15
C ARG A 87 -3.29 -6.06 10.99
N ASP A 88 -2.16 -6.75 11.03
CA ASP A 88 -2.01 -8.03 11.73
C ASP A 88 -1.54 -7.83 13.18
N GLN A 89 -2.49 -7.79 14.11
CA GLN A 89 -2.28 -7.54 15.53
C GLN A 89 -2.21 -8.87 16.29
N LYS A 90 -1.15 -9.09 17.06
CA LYS A 90 -0.96 -10.34 17.82
C LYS A 90 -0.99 -10.13 19.32
N TYR A 91 -1.40 -11.17 20.05
CA TYR A 91 -1.22 -11.25 21.50
C TYR A 91 0.26 -11.14 21.89
N ASN A 92 0.51 -10.53 23.05
CA ASN A 92 1.83 -10.49 23.63
C ASN A 92 2.23 -11.87 24.18
N LYS A 93 3.53 -12.04 24.46
CA LYS A 93 4.08 -13.30 25.00
C LYS A 93 3.47 -13.67 26.35
N ASP A 94 3.03 -12.69 27.12
CA ASP A 94 2.38 -12.85 28.44
C ASP A 94 0.87 -13.12 28.34
N GLY A 95 0.31 -13.24 27.13
CA GLY A 95 -1.12 -13.47 26.90
C GLY A 95 -1.98 -12.20 26.95
N THR A 96 -1.39 -11.03 27.21
CA THR A 96 -2.14 -9.76 27.13
C THR A 96 -2.37 -9.34 25.68
N PHE A 97 -3.41 -8.54 25.45
CA PHE A 97 -3.70 -7.94 24.15
C PHE A 97 -3.99 -6.46 24.32
N PHE A 98 -3.22 -5.63 23.61
CA PHE A 98 -3.51 -4.22 23.44
C PHE A 98 -3.37 -3.87 21.97
N LEU A 99 -4.24 -2.99 21.50
CA LEU A 99 -4.22 -2.51 20.13
C LEU A 99 -2.99 -1.63 19.91
N ARG A 100 -2.20 -1.93 18.87
CA ARG A 100 -1.10 -1.04 18.48
C ARG A 100 -1.66 0.25 17.90
N LYS A 101 -0.94 1.33 18.14
CA LYS A 101 -1.30 2.68 17.71
C LYS A 101 -1.07 2.85 16.21
N PHE A 102 -1.77 3.80 15.60
CA PHE A 102 -1.48 4.22 14.22
C PHE A 102 -0.48 5.38 14.21
N HIS A 103 0.11 5.65 13.05
CA HIS A 103 1.20 6.58 12.85
C HIS A 103 0.89 7.56 11.72
N ILE A 104 1.24 8.82 11.90
CA ILE A 104 0.94 9.93 10.96
C ILE A 104 2.16 10.77 10.58
N ALA A 105 3.31 10.50 11.21
CA ALA A 105 4.55 11.22 10.99
C ALA A 105 5.55 10.29 10.32
N TYR A 106 6.13 10.71 9.19
CA TYR A 106 7.07 9.90 8.41
C TYR A 106 8.30 9.50 9.23
N ASN A 107 8.83 10.45 9.99
CA ASN A 107 9.99 10.28 10.89
C ASN A 107 9.59 9.86 12.31
N CYS A 108 8.44 9.21 12.48
CA CYS A 108 8.09 8.62 13.77
C CYS A 108 9.14 7.57 14.17
N GLN A 109 9.61 7.62 15.42
CA GLN A 109 10.60 6.69 15.94
C GLN A 109 10.25 5.21 15.67
N ILE A 110 9.00 4.81 15.93
CA ILE A 110 8.56 3.42 15.71
C ILE A 110 8.63 3.00 14.24
N LEU A 111 8.32 3.92 13.31
CA LEU A 111 8.44 3.65 11.88
C LEU A 111 9.91 3.61 11.49
N SER A 112 10.72 4.58 11.91
CA SER A 112 12.15 4.62 11.66
C SER A 112 12.88 3.37 12.15
N ASP A 113 12.53 2.88 13.34
CA ASP A 113 13.11 1.65 13.90
C ASP A 113 12.65 0.44 13.08
N ALA A 114 11.37 0.37 12.70
CA ALA A 114 10.87 -0.71 11.84
C ALA A 114 11.57 -0.74 10.46
N ARG A 115 11.87 0.42 9.87
CA ARG A 115 12.64 0.49 8.61
C ARG A 115 14.05 -0.06 8.78
N LYS A 116 14.74 0.30 9.87
CA LYS A 116 16.10 -0.18 10.18
C LYS A 116 16.15 -1.68 10.46
N GLU A 117 15.09 -2.22 11.06
CA GLU A 117 15.00 -3.64 11.44
C GLU A 117 14.42 -4.54 10.33
N GLY A 118 14.13 -4.02 9.13
CA GLY A 118 13.51 -4.80 8.04
C GLY A 118 12.04 -5.17 8.30
N ASN A 119 11.38 -4.53 9.27
CA ASN A 119 10.02 -4.85 9.72
C ASN A 119 8.98 -3.80 9.28
N ALA A 120 9.28 -3.02 8.26
CA ALA A 120 8.41 -1.94 7.79
C ALA A 120 7.20 -2.44 6.97
N SER A 121 7.32 -3.57 6.28
CA SER A 121 6.25 -4.20 5.49
C SER A 121 5.00 -4.59 6.27
N ARG A 122 5.09 -4.68 7.60
CA ARG A 122 3.94 -4.95 8.48
C ARG A 122 2.95 -3.78 8.60
N PHE A 123 3.37 -2.58 8.20
CA PHE A 123 2.51 -1.40 8.24
C PHE A 123 1.77 -1.26 6.90
N LYS A 124 0.47 -1.00 6.97
CA LYS A 124 -0.39 -0.66 5.85
C LYS A 124 -0.70 0.82 5.88
N ILE A 125 -0.93 1.41 4.70
CA ILE A 125 -1.19 2.85 4.54
C ILE A 125 -2.65 3.09 4.17
N VAL A 126 -3.29 4.03 4.86
CA VAL A 126 -4.65 4.48 4.58
C VAL A 126 -4.72 6.00 4.60
N GLN A 127 -5.81 6.54 4.05
CA GLN A 127 -6.28 7.89 4.28
C GLN A 127 -7.78 7.84 4.59
N ASN A 128 -8.16 7.62 5.85
CA ASN A 128 -9.56 7.47 6.27
C ASN A 128 -10.02 8.67 7.12
N LYS A 129 -11.31 9.01 7.08
CA LYS A 129 -11.91 10.11 7.87
C LYS A 129 -12.10 9.79 9.36
N SER A 130 -11.83 8.55 9.80
CA SER A 130 -12.11 8.10 11.18
C SER A 130 -10.97 7.23 11.73
N PRO A 131 -10.84 7.10 13.07
CA PRO A 131 -9.84 6.22 13.70
C PRO A 131 -10.19 4.73 13.60
N GLU A 132 -11.05 4.31 12.67
CA GLU A 132 -11.49 2.92 12.52
C GLU A 132 -10.74 2.20 11.41
N PHE A 133 -10.24 1.00 11.71
CA PHE A 133 -9.40 0.21 10.82
C PHE A 133 -9.88 -1.25 10.80
N LEU A 134 -9.70 -1.94 9.67
CA LEU A 134 -9.85 -3.40 9.61
C LEU A 134 -8.55 -4.07 10.07
N ILE A 135 -8.63 -4.88 11.11
CA ILE A 135 -7.49 -5.60 11.67
C ILE A 135 -7.75 -7.11 11.72
N ASN A 136 -6.68 -7.89 11.68
CA ASN A 136 -6.70 -9.29 12.05
C ASN A 136 -6.13 -9.43 13.47
N ILE A 137 -6.68 -10.38 14.24
CA ILE A 137 -6.17 -10.76 15.56
C ILE A 137 -5.54 -12.14 15.44
N LEU A 138 -4.25 -12.23 15.69
CA LEU A 138 -3.45 -13.44 15.59
C LEU A 138 -3.05 -13.97 16.97
N SER A 139 -2.78 -15.27 17.05
CA SER A 139 -2.10 -15.88 18.20
C SER A 139 -0.75 -15.21 18.49
N ASN A 140 -0.22 -15.42 19.69
CA ASN A 140 1.05 -14.82 20.13
C ASN A 140 2.26 -15.17 19.23
N ASP A 141 2.27 -16.38 18.68
CA ASP A 141 3.25 -16.89 17.72
C ASP A 141 2.96 -16.48 16.26
N ALA A 142 1.86 -15.76 16.02
CA ALA A 142 1.36 -15.37 14.71
C ALA A 142 1.04 -16.53 13.75
N GLN A 143 0.92 -17.77 14.25
CA GLN A 143 0.61 -18.94 13.40
C GLN A 143 -0.87 -19.12 13.12
N LYS A 144 -1.75 -18.58 13.97
CA LYS A 144 -3.20 -18.75 13.84
C LYS A 144 -3.91 -17.40 13.81
N ILE A 145 -4.76 -17.20 12.81
CA ILE A 145 -5.73 -16.10 12.80
C ILE A 145 -6.88 -16.48 13.74
N ILE A 146 -7.07 -15.71 14.81
CA ILE A 146 -8.15 -15.89 15.80
C ILE A 146 -9.41 -15.17 15.31
N LYS A 147 -9.25 -13.95 14.76
CA LYS A 147 -10.33 -13.19 14.11
C LYS A 147 -9.77 -12.46 12.89
N SER A 148 -10.52 -12.46 11.79
CA SER A 148 -10.17 -11.72 10.56
C SER A 148 -11.07 -10.51 10.39
N ASN A 149 -10.54 -9.46 9.76
CA ASN A 149 -11.28 -8.27 9.30
C ASN A 149 -12.19 -7.65 10.37
N VAL A 150 -11.71 -7.57 11.60
CA VAL A 150 -12.42 -6.93 12.71
C VAL A 150 -12.25 -5.43 12.61
N LYS A 151 -13.35 -4.68 12.66
CA LYS A 151 -13.31 -3.22 12.76
C LYS A 151 -12.90 -2.80 14.17
N ALA A 152 -11.81 -2.04 14.31
CA ALA A 152 -11.29 -1.58 15.59
C ALA A 152 -10.91 -0.10 15.54
N LYS A 153 -11.12 0.59 16.67
CA LYS A 153 -10.61 1.96 16.88
C LYS A 153 -9.19 1.89 17.41
N LEU A 154 -8.25 2.55 16.74
CA LEU A 154 -6.85 2.64 17.17
C LEU A 154 -6.54 4.05 17.64
N ASP A 155 -5.64 4.20 18.60
CA ASP A 155 -5.16 5.50 19.06
C ASP A 155 -3.96 5.98 18.23
N VAL A 156 -3.78 7.30 18.15
CA VAL A 156 -2.60 7.89 17.49
C VAL A 156 -1.33 7.62 18.29
N CYS A 157 -0.19 7.47 17.63
CA CYS A 157 1.10 7.35 18.29
C CYS A 157 1.54 8.69 18.91
N LYS A 158 1.83 8.70 20.23
CA LYS A 158 2.34 9.88 20.95
C LYS A 158 3.65 10.42 20.36
N TYR A 159 4.52 9.54 19.83
CA TYR A 159 5.73 9.98 19.11
C TYR A 159 5.38 10.76 17.86
N CYS A 160 4.38 10.34 17.08
CA CYS A 160 3.95 11.09 15.91
C CYS A 160 3.50 12.50 16.31
N LEU A 161 2.64 12.64 17.32
CA LEU A 161 2.19 13.95 17.79
C LEU A 161 3.35 14.87 18.17
N SER A 162 4.38 14.31 18.82
CA SER A 162 5.60 15.05 19.14
C SER A 162 6.41 15.41 17.88
N THR A 163 6.59 14.47 16.95
CA THR A 163 7.41 14.64 15.73
C THR A 163 6.87 15.74 14.82
N ILE A 164 5.57 15.76 14.55
CA ILE A 164 4.92 16.81 13.73
C ILE A 164 4.46 18.01 14.57
N ASN A 165 4.75 17.99 15.87
CA ASN A 165 4.36 19.01 16.84
C ASN A 165 2.87 19.41 16.78
N TYR A 166 1.99 18.42 16.62
CA TYR A 166 0.54 18.61 16.49
C TYR A 166 -0.01 19.37 17.70
N LYS A 167 -0.71 20.49 17.49
CA LYS A 167 -1.18 21.39 18.58
C LYS A 167 -0.09 21.78 19.59
N ASN A 168 1.13 22.01 19.12
CA ASN A 168 2.29 22.31 19.97
C ASN A 168 2.60 21.18 20.99
N TYR A 169 2.31 19.92 20.66
CA TYR A 169 2.47 18.76 21.56
C TYR A 169 3.80 18.73 22.30
N SER A 170 4.90 19.06 21.61
CA SER A 170 6.26 19.00 22.18
C SER A 170 6.54 20.12 23.21
N ARG A 171 5.74 21.18 23.20
CA ARG A 171 5.95 22.41 23.99
C ARG A 171 5.04 22.54 25.20
N VAL A 172 4.09 21.62 25.38
CA VAL A 172 3.12 21.67 26.48
C VAL A 172 3.41 20.65 27.59
N GLY A 173 2.87 20.92 28.77
CA GLY A 173 3.02 20.07 29.95
C GLY A 173 2.39 18.68 29.76
N LYS A 174 2.72 17.74 30.66
CA LYS A 174 2.26 16.34 30.58
C LYS A 174 0.73 16.20 30.51
N ASN A 175 0.01 16.92 31.38
CA ASN A 175 -1.46 16.85 31.43
C ASN A 175 -2.10 17.33 30.11
N GLU A 176 -1.54 18.37 29.51
CA GLU A 176 -2.05 18.90 28.24
C GLU A 176 -1.70 17.97 27.07
N ARG A 177 -0.51 17.36 27.07
CA ARG A 177 -0.16 16.30 26.12
C ARG A 177 -1.12 15.11 26.19
N GLU A 178 -1.59 14.74 27.38
CA GLU A 178 -2.57 13.66 27.51
C GLU A 178 -3.91 14.06 26.87
N LYS A 179 -4.42 15.26 27.19
CA LYS A 179 -5.65 15.78 26.57
C LYS A 179 -5.56 15.88 25.05
N ILE A 180 -4.45 16.37 24.51
CA ILE A 180 -4.26 16.45 23.05
C ILE A 180 -4.28 15.05 22.43
N TRP A 181 -3.68 14.06 23.10
CA TRP A 181 -3.65 12.68 22.62
C TRP A 181 -5.03 12.01 22.65
N GLU A 182 -5.74 12.13 23.77
CA GLU A 182 -7.11 11.59 23.93
C GLU A 182 -8.11 12.23 22.96
N ASN A 183 -7.92 13.52 22.63
CA ASN A 183 -8.79 14.28 21.73
C ASN A 183 -8.19 14.48 20.34
N PHE A 184 -7.35 13.55 19.89
CA PHE A 184 -6.83 13.60 18.52
C PHE A 184 -7.97 13.54 17.50
N SER A 185 -7.99 14.48 16.56
CA SER A 185 -9.02 14.57 15.52
C SER A 185 -8.44 14.25 14.14
N PHE A 186 -9.01 13.25 13.48
CA PHE A 186 -8.71 12.93 12.08
C PHE A 186 -9.08 14.07 11.15
N GLU A 187 -10.25 14.68 11.37
CA GLU A 187 -10.72 15.83 10.59
C GLU A 187 -9.71 16.99 10.66
N GLU A 188 -9.21 17.31 11.86
CA GLU A 188 -8.22 18.38 12.02
C GLU A 188 -6.87 18.01 11.42
N PHE A 189 -6.42 16.75 11.62
CA PHE A 189 -5.19 16.26 11.03
C PHE A 189 -5.23 16.34 9.51
N LEU A 190 -6.22 15.70 8.88
CA LEU A 190 -6.40 15.64 7.43
C LEU A 190 -6.69 17.03 6.85
N GLY A 191 -7.41 17.87 7.57
CA GLY A 191 -7.91 19.15 7.03
C GLY A 191 -8.68 18.89 5.74
N THR A 192 -8.35 19.64 4.68
CA THR A 192 -9.01 19.51 3.37
C THR A 192 -8.40 18.43 2.47
N GLU A 193 -7.35 17.71 2.89
CA GLU A 193 -6.66 16.76 1.99
C GLU A 193 -7.55 15.60 1.57
N PHE A 194 -8.37 15.06 2.48
CA PHE A 194 -9.31 14.00 2.11
C PHE A 194 -10.37 14.54 1.12
N ASP A 195 -10.97 15.69 1.43
CA ASP A 195 -12.07 16.26 0.61
C ASP A 195 -11.57 16.65 -0.78
N LYS A 196 -10.36 17.22 -0.90
CA LYS A 196 -9.73 17.52 -2.20
C LYS A 196 -9.59 16.29 -3.07
N ASN A 197 -9.15 15.18 -2.48
CA ASN A 197 -8.98 13.93 -3.22
C ASN A 197 -10.33 13.32 -3.58
N GLU A 198 -11.32 13.42 -2.69
CA GLU A 198 -12.70 12.98 -2.94
C GLU A 198 -13.35 13.76 -4.09
N GLU A 199 -13.18 15.09 -4.11
CA GLU A 199 -13.67 15.98 -5.19
C GLU A 199 -13.00 15.68 -6.52
N LEU A 200 -11.70 15.38 -6.52
CA LEU A 200 -10.99 14.95 -7.71
C LEU A 200 -11.67 13.72 -8.34
N ILE A 201 -12.00 12.70 -7.54
CA ILE A 201 -12.69 11.50 -8.06
C ILE A 201 -14.06 11.83 -8.64
N LYS A 202 -14.87 12.60 -7.90
CA LYS A 202 -16.22 12.98 -8.33
C LYS A 202 -16.20 13.75 -9.65
N SER A 203 -15.21 14.62 -9.85
CA SER A 203 -15.07 15.43 -11.08
C SER A 203 -14.87 14.59 -12.34
N TYR A 204 -14.34 13.37 -12.22
CA TYR A 204 -14.13 12.46 -13.35
C TYR A 204 -15.27 11.45 -13.55
N ASN A 205 -16.39 11.55 -12.80
CA ASN A 205 -17.49 10.59 -12.79
C ASN A 205 -17.00 9.14 -12.63
N LEU A 206 -15.99 8.93 -11.78
CA LEU A 206 -15.36 7.63 -11.55
C LEU A 206 -16.08 6.80 -10.48
N ASP A 207 -17.31 7.19 -10.14
CA ASP A 207 -18.16 6.47 -9.20
C ASP A 207 -18.41 5.03 -9.70
N ASP A 208 -18.49 4.84 -11.03
CA ASP A 208 -18.63 3.54 -11.72
C ASP A 208 -17.35 2.70 -11.79
N ILE A 209 -16.24 3.06 -11.12
CA ILE A 209 -15.15 2.11 -10.80
C ILE A 209 -15.64 1.13 -9.71
N GLU A 210 -16.92 0.76 -9.74
CA GLU A 210 -17.69 0.10 -8.69
C GLU A 210 -17.73 -1.43 -8.83
N ASN A 211 -16.87 -2.00 -9.67
CA ASN A 211 -16.55 -3.42 -9.58
C ASN A 211 -15.40 -3.70 -8.62
N ASP A 212 -15.14 -2.79 -7.68
CA ASP A 212 -14.18 -2.98 -6.59
C ASP A 212 -14.76 -4.02 -5.63
N LYS A 213 -14.59 -5.31 -6.02
CA LYS A 213 -14.59 -6.41 -5.08
C LYS A 213 -13.74 -5.95 -3.90
N ILE A 214 -14.32 -6.03 -2.72
CA ILE A 214 -13.62 -5.84 -1.46
C ILE A 214 -12.23 -6.50 -1.55
N ARG A 215 -11.16 -5.68 -1.61
CA ARG A 215 -9.75 -6.09 -1.75
C ARG A 215 -9.22 -6.70 -0.46
N LEU A 216 -9.91 -7.73 0.01
CA LEU A 216 -9.49 -8.53 1.13
C LEU A 216 -8.96 -9.84 0.57
N TYR A 217 -7.87 -10.31 1.18
CA TYR A 217 -7.52 -11.72 1.07
C TYR A 217 -8.78 -12.55 1.34
N PRO A 218 -9.07 -13.56 0.51
CA PRO A 218 -10.18 -14.46 0.78
C PRO A 218 -9.93 -15.17 2.12
N GLU A 219 -11.01 -15.58 2.81
CA GLU A 219 -10.89 -16.19 4.15
C GLU A 219 -9.98 -17.43 4.15
N ASN A 220 -9.90 -18.14 3.02
CA ASN A 220 -9.04 -19.31 2.81
C ASN A 220 -7.67 -18.99 2.18
N TRP A 221 -7.20 -17.75 2.24
CA TRP A 221 -5.91 -17.36 1.63
C TRP A 221 -4.72 -18.24 2.03
N ASN A 222 -4.66 -18.68 3.29
CA ASN A 222 -3.60 -19.58 3.76
C ASN A 222 -3.56 -20.89 2.95
N GLU A 223 -4.73 -21.44 2.62
CA GLU A 223 -4.87 -22.64 1.80
C GLU A 223 -4.46 -22.35 0.35
N ILE A 224 -4.96 -21.25 -0.24
CA ILE A 224 -4.62 -20.86 -1.61
C ILE A 224 -3.11 -20.65 -1.77
N SER A 225 -2.50 -19.87 -0.88
CA SER A 225 -1.06 -19.60 -0.87
C SER A 225 -0.23 -20.87 -0.69
N HIS A 226 -0.66 -21.77 0.20
CA HIS A 226 0.02 -23.05 0.41
C HIS A 226 -0.08 -23.93 -0.84
N ASN A 227 -1.28 -24.09 -1.40
CA ASN A 227 -1.53 -24.92 -2.57
C ASN A 227 -0.79 -24.42 -3.79
N TYR A 228 -0.76 -23.09 -4.00
CA TYR A 228 0.01 -22.47 -5.07
C TYR A 228 1.50 -22.78 -4.93
N ARG A 229 2.12 -22.50 -3.78
CA ARG A 229 3.55 -22.80 -3.53
C ARG A 229 3.87 -24.28 -3.65
N ASN A 230 2.98 -25.15 -3.19
CA ASN A 230 3.12 -26.59 -3.32
C ASN A 230 3.07 -27.04 -4.78
N SER A 231 2.19 -26.46 -5.60
CA SER A 231 2.11 -26.73 -7.05
C SER A 231 3.41 -26.37 -7.78
N LYS A 232 4.13 -25.34 -7.29
CA LYS A 232 5.45 -24.93 -7.77
C LYS A 232 6.60 -25.70 -7.13
N LYS A 233 6.29 -26.77 -6.39
CA LYS A 233 7.27 -27.64 -5.69
C LYS A 233 8.19 -26.86 -4.75
N TRP A 234 7.69 -25.77 -4.18
CA TRP A 234 8.47 -24.88 -3.32
C TRP A 234 9.69 -24.25 -4.01
N VAL A 235 9.66 -24.09 -5.33
CA VAL A 235 10.73 -23.44 -6.11
C VAL A 235 10.32 -22.01 -6.46
N CYS A 236 11.26 -21.07 -6.32
CA CYS A 236 11.06 -19.70 -6.75
C CYS A 236 10.94 -19.60 -8.27
N GLU A 237 9.84 -19.01 -8.74
CA GLU A 237 9.54 -18.82 -10.16
C GLU A 237 10.37 -17.71 -10.83
N GLU A 238 11.15 -16.95 -10.06
CA GLU A 238 12.02 -15.88 -10.58
C GLU A 238 13.48 -16.33 -10.70
N CYS A 239 14.07 -16.87 -9.62
CA CYS A 239 15.48 -17.24 -9.59
C CYS A 239 15.75 -18.75 -9.54
N GLY A 240 14.71 -19.58 -9.44
CA GLY A 240 14.86 -21.04 -9.35
C GLY A 240 15.34 -21.57 -8.00
N LYS A 241 15.43 -20.72 -6.96
CA LYS A 241 15.82 -21.17 -5.60
C LYS A 241 14.85 -22.25 -5.09
N ASP A 242 15.39 -23.39 -4.67
CA ASP A 242 14.65 -24.45 -4.01
C ASP A 242 14.45 -24.14 -2.52
N CYS A 243 13.21 -23.88 -2.12
CA CYS A 243 12.80 -23.62 -0.74
C CYS A 243 12.11 -24.84 -0.10
N SER A 244 12.15 -26.03 -0.69
CA SER A 244 11.45 -27.23 -0.19
C SER A 244 11.88 -27.64 1.22
N LYS A 245 13.15 -27.42 1.58
CA LYS A 245 13.70 -27.66 2.92
C LYS A 245 13.35 -26.57 3.93
N ASN A 246 13.11 -25.34 3.46
CA ASN A 246 12.70 -24.21 4.30
C ASN A 246 11.54 -23.46 3.64
N LYS A 247 10.36 -24.07 3.71
CA LYS A 247 9.15 -23.61 3.01
C LYS A 247 8.72 -22.18 3.36
N SER A 248 9.18 -21.66 4.50
CA SER A 248 8.90 -20.30 4.95
C SER A 248 9.64 -19.21 4.17
N GLU A 249 10.66 -19.59 3.37
CA GLU A 249 11.41 -18.66 2.50
C GLU A 249 10.75 -18.39 1.16
N LEU A 250 9.64 -19.06 0.85
CA LEU A 250 8.88 -18.88 -0.38
C LEU A 250 7.53 -18.25 -0.06
N GLU A 251 7.24 -17.14 -0.71
CA GLU A 251 6.03 -16.34 -0.52
C GLU A 251 5.25 -16.26 -1.84
N VAL A 252 3.97 -15.92 -1.75
CA VAL A 252 3.14 -15.69 -2.93
C VAL A 252 2.98 -14.20 -3.13
N HIS A 253 3.37 -13.74 -4.30
CA HIS A 253 3.22 -12.38 -4.78
C HIS A 253 2.00 -12.30 -5.69
N HIS A 254 1.11 -11.33 -5.44
CA HIS A 254 0.03 -10.97 -6.36
C HIS A 254 0.60 -10.04 -7.42
N ILE A 255 0.55 -10.45 -8.69
CA ILE A 255 1.16 -9.72 -9.81
C ILE A 255 0.48 -8.35 -9.99
N ASP A 256 -0.85 -8.30 -9.82
CA ASP A 256 -1.65 -7.08 -9.90
C ASP A 256 -1.75 -6.29 -8.58
N HIS A 257 -1.09 -6.77 -7.52
CA HIS A 257 -1.12 -6.20 -6.17
C HIS A 257 -2.52 -6.20 -5.51
N ASP A 258 -3.51 -6.89 -6.09
CA ASP A 258 -4.85 -7.05 -5.53
C ASP A 258 -4.95 -8.38 -4.75
N PRO A 259 -5.02 -8.33 -3.41
CA PRO A 259 -5.08 -9.53 -2.58
C PRO A 259 -6.39 -10.33 -2.72
N SER A 260 -7.44 -9.75 -3.31
CA SER A 260 -8.69 -10.48 -3.59
C SER A 260 -8.62 -11.29 -4.88
N ASN A 261 -7.69 -10.96 -5.79
CA ASN A 261 -7.47 -11.71 -7.02
C ASN A 261 -6.52 -12.88 -6.80
N SER A 262 -7.00 -13.89 -6.06
CA SER A 262 -6.22 -15.10 -5.77
C SER A 262 -6.29 -16.17 -6.87
N GLU A 263 -6.59 -15.77 -8.11
CA GLU A 263 -6.59 -16.67 -9.26
C GLU A 263 -5.17 -17.16 -9.58
N PHE A 264 -5.04 -18.43 -9.97
CA PHE A 264 -3.73 -19.08 -10.16
C PHE A 264 -2.80 -18.31 -11.12
N TYR A 265 -3.34 -17.64 -12.13
CA TYR A 265 -2.56 -16.87 -13.10
C TYR A 265 -1.99 -15.55 -12.54
N ASN A 266 -2.59 -15.04 -11.46
CA ASN A 266 -2.21 -13.78 -10.83
C ASN A 266 -1.22 -13.96 -9.68
N LEU A 267 -0.92 -15.20 -9.31
CA LEU A 267 0.00 -15.54 -8.23
C LEU A 267 1.38 -15.85 -8.80
N LYS A 268 2.43 -15.52 -8.02
CA LYS A 268 3.81 -15.88 -8.33
C LYS A 268 4.55 -16.32 -7.07
N ALA A 269 5.22 -17.46 -7.09
CA ALA A 269 5.96 -17.99 -5.96
C ALA A 269 7.38 -17.43 -5.97
N LEU A 270 7.68 -16.54 -5.03
CA LEU A 270 8.94 -15.82 -4.98
C LEU A 270 9.70 -16.15 -3.70
N CYS A 271 11.01 -16.40 -3.81
CA CYS A 271 11.84 -16.45 -2.61
C CYS A 271 11.90 -15.04 -2.01
N ARG A 272 12.13 -14.93 -0.70
CA ARG A 272 12.23 -13.63 -0.03
C ARG A 272 13.15 -12.63 -0.72
N THR A 273 14.29 -13.06 -1.26
CA THR A 273 15.21 -12.19 -2.00
C THR A 273 14.65 -11.69 -3.33
N CYS A 274 13.86 -12.49 -4.04
CA CYS A 274 13.21 -12.05 -5.28
C CYS A 274 11.97 -11.21 -4.97
N HIS A 275 11.23 -11.62 -3.94
CA HIS A 275 10.08 -10.87 -3.48
C HIS A 275 10.50 -9.49 -2.97
N SER A 276 11.63 -9.41 -2.27
CA SER A 276 12.21 -8.16 -1.82
C SER A 276 12.75 -7.31 -2.96
N LYS A 277 13.13 -7.85 -4.12
CA LYS A 277 13.47 -6.98 -5.27
C LYS A 277 12.26 -6.27 -5.87
N ILE A 278 11.07 -6.86 -5.71
CA ILE A 278 9.79 -6.27 -6.13
C ILE A 278 9.27 -5.32 -5.04
N HIS A 279 9.47 -5.70 -3.78
CA HIS A 279 9.15 -4.95 -2.58
C HIS A 279 10.45 -4.72 -1.77
N PRO A 280 11.28 -3.70 -2.10
CA PRO A 280 12.70 -3.49 -1.71
C PRO A 280 13.16 -3.73 -0.26
N HIS A 281 12.30 -4.15 0.67
CA HIS A 281 12.55 -4.10 2.11
C HIS A 281 12.05 -5.31 2.93
N MET A 282 11.83 -6.46 2.30
CA MET A 282 11.61 -7.74 3.00
C MET A 282 12.95 -8.48 3.18
N GLU A 283 13.80 -8.03 4.12
CA GLU A 283 14.97 -8.80 4.59
C GLU A 283 14.64 -9.66 5.82
#